data_AF-A0AAU9W795-F1
#
_entry.id   AF-A0AAU9W795-F1
#
_cell.length_a   1.000
_cell.length_b   1.000
_cell.length_c   1.000
_cell.angle_alpha   90.00
_cell.angle_beta   90.00
_cell.angle_gamma   90.00
#
_symmetry.space_group_name_H-M   'P 1'
#
loop_
_entity.id
_entity.type
_entity.pdbx_description
1 polymer ?
#
loop_
_entity_poly.entity_id
_entity_poly.type
_entity_poly.pdbx_seq_one_letter_code
_entity_poly.pdbx_strand_id
1 'polypeptide(L)'
;MTWRARLRTVKGFSKFTRLEMTKVVYLQTMMEEKTSTSLIIGWLFIGIFSGSAFTEVLPPTTDFDYYFPKKSPEYAVFLHDLPLEQDLTVFTACAWIKTNDRGTIFSYTAVQDDDIIMYVTPNVVYLWILSEKRGALAKILDYQWHHYCVSWQSSDGHWKIFVDGGYANHGTGFKTGKTIPKTGSLVIGQDQDSYAGGFTASDAFRGFIHNLNIWDTKLSNEEINELSKSCSAGEGNVYKWSDFLNEAYNIKAYVTMPSFCT
;
A
#
# COMPACT_ATOMS: atom_id res chain seq x y z
N MET A 1 -12.68 22.49 -57.97
CA MET A 1 -13.21 21.16 -57.59
C MET A 1 -13.73 21.25 -56.16
N THR A 2 -15.04 21.21 -56.02
CA THR A 2 -15.76 21.34 -54.74
C THR A 2 -16.19 19.95 -54.27
N TRP A 3 -15.75 19.53 -53.09
CA TRP A 3 -16.24 18.32 -52.45
C TRP A 3 -17.25 18.68 -51.36
N ARG A 4 -18.49 18.21 -51.49
CA ARG A 4 -19.52 18.25 -50.44
C ARG A 4 -19.53 16.92 -49.70
N ALA A 5 -19.18 16.92 -48.41
CA ALA A 5 -19.45 15.77 -47.55
C ALA A 5 -20.90 15.85 -47.02
N ARG A 6 -21.70 14.82 -47.29
CA ARG A 6 -23.02 14.62 -46.67
C ARG A 6 -22.84 13.92 -45.33
N LEU A 7 -23.29 14.56 -44.24
CA LEU A 7 -23.52 13.89 -42.96
C LEU A 7 -24.77 13.01 -43.07
N ARG A 8 -24.63 11.71 -42.78
CA ARG A 8 -25.77 10.83 -42.47
C ARG A 8 -25.77 10.60 -40.96
N THR A 9 -26.80 11.11 -40.29
CA THR A 9 -27.16 10.76 -38.92
C THR A 9 -27.79 9.37 -38.92
N VAL A 10 -27.15 8.42 -38.23
CA VAL A 10 -27.81 7.17 -37.82
C VAL A 10 -28.25 7.36 -36.38
N LYS A 11 -29.57 7.34 -36.17
CA LYS A 11 -30.20 7.34 -34.84
C LYS A 11 -30.20 5.93 -34.27
N GLY A 12 -29.85 5.83 -32.99
CA GLY A 12 -30.30 4.77 -32.07
C GLY A 12 -29.23 3.75 -31.72
N PHE A 13 -28.70 3.81 -30.50
CA PHE A 13 -29.08 2.88 -29.43
C PHE A 13 -28.63 3.45 -28.08
N SER A 14 -29.25 2.93 -27.04
CA SER A 14 -29.57 3.50 -25.73
C SER A 14 -28.43 3.66 -24.71
N LYS A 15 -28.64 4.64 -23.80
CA LYS A 15 -28.16 4.73 -22.41
C LYS A 15 -27.07 3.73 -21.97
N PHE A 16 -25.89 4.24 -21.65
CA PHE A 16 -25.14 3.76 -20.49
C PHE A 16 -24.70 4.96 -19.64
N THR A 17 -24.91 4.80 -18.35
CA THR A 17 -24.78 5.78 -17.26
C THR A 17 -23.34 6.21 -17.04
N ARG A 18 -23.21 7.46 -16.61
CA ARG A 18 -21.99 8.13 -16.11
C ARG A 18 -21.26 7.26 -15.09
N LEU A 19 -20.14 6.66 -15.48
CA LEU A 19 -19.14 6.11 -14.56
C LEU A 19 -18.00 7.12 -14.46
N GLU A 20 -17.74 7.57 -13.24
CA GLU A 20 -16.66 8.50 -12.91
C GLU A 20 -15.31 7.87 -13.27
N MET A 21 -14.61 8.47 -14.22
CA MET A 21 -13.19 8.20 -14.45
C MET A 21 -12.38 9.19 -13.63
N THR A 22 -12.09 8.87 -12.38
CA THR A 22 -11.00 9.49 -11.64
C THR A 22 -9.71 8.86 -12.15
N LYS A 23 -9.04 9.49 -13.12
CA LYS A 23 -7.71 9.07 -13.59
C LYS A 23 -6.65 9.99 -13.00
N VAL A 24 -5.70 9.37 -12.31
CA VAL A 24 -4.53 9.96 -11.65
C VAL A 24 -3.69 10.74 -12.66
N VAL A 25 -3.43 12.01 -12.38
CA VAL A 25 -2.52 12.87 -13.15
C VAL A 25 -1.15 12.81 -12.51
N TYR A 26 -0.13 12.37 -13.26
CA TYR A 26 1.27 12.47 -12.85
C TYR A 26 1.80 13.87 -13.14
N LEU A 27 2.16 14.62 -12.09
CA LEU A 27 2.92 15.86 -12.20
C LEU A 27 4.41 15.53 -12.09
N GLN A 28 5.10 15.45 -13.22
CA GLN A 28 6.56 15.51 -13.24
C GLN A 28 6.98 16.90 -13.72
N THR A 29 7.34 17.78 -12.78
CA THR A 29 8.12 18.98 -13.06
C THR A 29 9.26 19.00 -12.06
N MET A 30 10.36 18.33 -12.41
CA MET A 30 11.65 18.55 -11.76
C MET A 30 12.54 19.28 -12.76
N MET A 31 12.88 20.52 -12.41
CA MET A 31 13.82 21.34 -13.14
C MET A 31 15.25 20.89 -12.89
N GLU A 32 16.07 21.12 -13.93
CA GLU A 32 17.49 21.46 -13.93
C GLU A 32 18.51 20.32 -14.02
N GLU A 33 19.13 20.19 -15.20
CA GLU A 33 20.52 19.79 -15.31
C GLU A 33 21.25 20.79 -16.24
N LYS A 34 22.10 21.63 -15.65
CA LYS A 34 23.12 22.38 -16.38
C LYS A 34 24.33 21.48 -16.54
N THR A 35 24.74 21.19 -17.77
CA THR A 35 26.09 21.50 -18.29
C THR A 35 26.21 21.14 -19.78
N SER A 36 27.16 21.79 -20.44
CA SER A 36 27.23 22.09 -21.87
C SER A 36 28.02 21.03 -22.65
N THR A 37 27.52 20.59 -23.83
CA THR A 37 28.18 20.70 -25.17
C THR A 37 27.52 19.79 -26.23
N SER A 38 26.71 20.40 -27.11
CA SER A 38 26.37 20.08 -28.51
C SER A 38 26.54 18.65 -29.09
N LEU A 39 25.43 18.06 -29.55
CA LEU A 39 25.13 17.82 -30.99
C LEU A 39 23.63 17.50 -31.15
N ILE A 40 22.88 18.48 -31.68
CA ILE A 40 21.45 18.35 -32.00
C ILE A 40 21.34 17.83 -33.43
N ILE A 41 20.80 16.62 -33.62
CA ILE A 41 20.25 16.18 -34.90
C ILE A 41 18.73 16.30 -34.77
N GLY A 42 18.19 17.38 -35.33
CA GLY A 42 16.76 17.68 -35.30
C GLY A 42 15.97 16.81 -36.27
N TRP A 43 14.86 16.27 -35.80
CA TRP A 43 13.73 15.92 -36.65
C TRP A 43 12.65 16.99 -36.45
N LEU A 44 12.46 17.81 -37.48
CA LEU A 44 11.38 18.78 -37.57
C LEU A 44 10.10 18.04 -37.98
N PHE A 45 9.32 17.54 -37.03
CA PHE A 45 7.93 17.18 -37.30
C PHE A 45 7.04 18.39 -36.99
N ILE A 46 6.68 19.15 -38.04
CA ILE A 46 5.54 20.05 -37.98
C ILE A 46 4.29 19.16 -38.09
N GLY A 47 3.82 18.68 -36.94
CA GLY A 47 2.51 18.08 -36.79
C GLY A 47 1.63 19.03 -36.00
N ILE A 48 0.55 19.52 -36.61
CA ILE A 48 -0.52 20.21 -35.89
C ILE A 48 -1.15 19.18 -34.96
N PHE A 49 -0.78 19.18 -33.68
CA PHE A 49 -1.44 18.33 -32.69
C PHE A 49 -2.81 18.92 -32.38
N SER A 50 -3.84 18.44 -33.07
CA SER A 50 -5.19 18.43 -32.51
C SER A 50 -5.14 17.58 -31.24
N GLY A 51 -5.51 18.17 -30.12
CA GLY A 51 -5.39 17.59 -28.78
C GLY A 51 -5.83 16.13 -28.72
N SER A 52 -4.89 15.26 -28.36
CA SER A 52 -5.13 13.92 -27.86
C SER A 52 -3.96 13.62 -26.96
N ALA A 53 -4.18 13.71 -25.64
CA ALA A 53 -3.20 13.27 -24.66
C ALA A 53 -2.94 11.78 -24.93
N PHE A 54 -1.70 11.44 -25.29
CA PHE A 54 -1.25 10.06 -25.29
C PHE A 54 -1.24 9.61 -23.83
N THR A 55 -2.21 8.79 -23.44
CA THR A 55 -2.07 7.94 -22.26
C THR A 55 -1.11 6.84 -22.64
N GLU A 56 0.14 6.94 -22.21
CA GLU A 56 1.03 5.79 -22.18
C GLU A 56 0.44 4.83 -21.14
N VAL A 57 -0.20 3.75 -21.61
CA VAL A 57 -0.65 2.67 -20.75
C VAL A 57 0.62 1.94 -20.36
N LEU A 58 1.19 2.29 -19.21
CA LEU A 58 2.20 1.45 -18.57
C LEU A 58 1.64 0.03 -18.51
N PRO A 59 2.43 -1.01 -18.80
CA PRO A 59 1.99 -2.38 -18.57
C PRO A 59 1.48 -2.49 -17.13
N PRO A 60 0.55 -3.40 -16.81
CA PRO A 60 0.13 -3.61 -15.44
C PRO A 60 1.35 -4.10 -14.65
N THR A 61 2.11 -3.18 -14.07
CA THR A 61 3.22 -3.51 -13.21
C THR A 61 2.58 -3.88 -11.88
N THR A 62 2.75 -5.14 -11.48
CA THR A 62 2.47 -5.58 -10.11
C THR A 62 3.43 -4.95 -9.10
N ASP A 63 4.41 -4.20 -9.61
CA ASP A 63 5.45 -3.51 -8.89
C ASP A 63 5.16 -2.00 -8.91
N PHE A 64 4.91 -1.43 -7.73
CA PHE A 64 4.56 -0.03 -7.50
C PHE A 64 4.77 0.34 -6.03
N ASP A 65 4.86 1.63 -5.73
CA ASP A 65 4.79 2.12 -4.34
C ASP A 65 3.49 2.89 -4.10
N TYR A 66 2.99 2.84 -2.87
CA TYR A 66 2.05 3.85 -2.40
C TYR A 66 2.79 4.99 -1.71
N TYR A 67 2.51 6.22 -2.15
CA TYR A 67 3.01 7.45 -1.55
C TYR A 67 1.92 8.24 -0.84
N PHE A 68 2.17 8.51 0.44
CA PHE A 68 1.33 9.29 1.34
C PHE A 68 2.04 10.63 1.64
N PRO A 69 1.64 11.74 1.00
CA PRO A 69 2.44 12.97 0.95
C PRO A 69 2.50 13.73 2.29
N LYS A 70 1.45 13.61 3.09
CA LYS A 70 1.30 14.29 4.38
C LYS A 70 0.35 13.48 5.26
N LYS A 71 0.45 13.69 6.57
CA LYS A 71 -0.52 13.17 7.53
C LYS A 71 -1.89 13.80 7.27
N SER A 72 -2.84 13.00 6.79
CA SER A 72 -4.20 13.43 6.47
C SER A 72 -5.12 12.20 6.50
N PRO A 73 -6.35 12.31 7.01
CA PRO A 73 -7.33 11.21 6.97
C PRO A 73 -7.82 10.92 5.54
N GLU A 74 -7.45 11.74 4.56
CA GLU A 74 -7.87 11.57 3.17
C GLU A 74 -7.08 10.49 2.43
N TYR A 75 -5.83 10.23 2.79
CA TYR A 75 -4.97 9.29 2.05
C TYR A 75 -5.09 7.89 2.62
N ALA A 76 -5.92 7.06 1.99
CA ALA A 76 -6.16 5.69 2.40
C ALA A 76 -6.27 4.76 1.17
N VAL A 77 -6.04 3.48 1.40
CA VAL A 77 -6.31 2.39 0.43
C VAL A 77 -7.11 1.33 1.15
N PHE A 78 -8.23 0.90 0.58
CA PHE A 78 -9.17 0.01 1.25
C PHE A 78 -9.23 -1.33 0.54
N LEU A 79 -9.23 -2.39 1.33
CA LEU A 79 -9.60 -3.73 0.93
C LEU A 79 -10.77 -4.21 1.80
N HIS A 80 -11.51 -5.17 1.27
CA HIS A 80 -12.64 -5.78 1.94
C HIS A 80 -12.19 -6.80 3.01
N ASP A 81 -13.10 -7.69 3.38
CA ASP A 81 -12.89 -8.82 4.28
C ASP A 81 -11.64 -9.64 3.92
N LEU A 82 -11.02 -10.27 4.93
CA LEU A 82 -9.96 -11.23 4.70
C LEU A 82 -10.51 -12.42 3.89
N PRO A 83 -9.89 -12.82 2.77
CA PRO A 83 -10.38 -13.89 1.90
C PRO A 83 -10.10 -15.29 2.49
N LEU A 84 -10.68 -15.55 3.66
CA LEU A 84 -10.47 -16.76 4.46
C LEU A 84 -11.77 -17.54 4.63
N GLU A 85 -11.65 -18.84 4.84
CA GLU A 85 -12.80 -19.70 5.15
C GLU A 85 -13.25 -19.55 6.61
N GLN A 86 -12.31 -19.29 7.52
CA GLN A 86 -12.53 -19.19 8.96
C GLN A 86 -11.92 -17.92 9.53
N ASP A 87 -12.31 -17.58 10.76
CA ASP A 87 -11.70 -16.48 11.51
C ASP A 87 -10.19 -16.70 11.69
N LEU A 88 -9.45 -15.59 11.65
CA LEU A 88 -8.00 -15.59 11.68
C LEU A 88 -7.49 -15.91 13.10
N THR A 89 -6.63 -16.92 13.20
CA THR A 89 -6.02 -17.38 14.46
C THR A 89 -4.50 -17.30 14.45
N VAL A 90 -3.91 -17.05 13.29
CA VAL A 90 -2.48 -16.87 13.10
C VAL A 90 -2.27 -16.02 11.86
N PHE A 91 -1.29 -15.13 11.88
CA PHE A 91 -0.88 -14.43 10.68
C PHE A 91 0.57 -13.96 10.75
N THR A 92 1.09 -13.63 9.58
CA THR A 92 2.29 -12.83 9.38
C THR A 92 1.96 -11.71 8.40
N ALA A 93 2.43 -10.50 8.65
CA ALA A 93 2.34 -9.38 7.71
C ALA A 93 3.71 -8.74 7.57
N CYS A 94 4.14 -8.49 6.34
CA CYS A 94 5.44 -7.89 6.03
C CYS A 94 5.28 -6.77 5.01
N ALA A 95 6.01 -5.67 5.19
CA ALA A 95 6.04 -4.56 4.24
C ALA A 95 7.38 -3.81 4.27
N TRP A 96 7.71 -3.22 3.13
CA TRP A 96 8.77 -2.23 3.02
C TRP A 96 8.19 -0.84 3.26
N ILE A 97 8.85 -0.06 4.12
CA ILE A 97 8.37 1.24 4.57
C ILE A 97 9.50 2.27 4.51
N LYS A 98 9.20 3.45 3.98
CA LYS A 98 10.11 4.60 3.96
C LYS A 98 9.43 5.82 4.55
N THR A 99 9.84 6.21 5.75
CA THR A 99 9.25 7.33 6.48
C THR A 99 10.23 7.96 7.47
N ASN A 100 9.94 9.18 7.88
CA ASN A 100 10.62 9.90 8.96
C ASN A 100 9.61 10.50 9.96
N ASP A 101 8.39 9.97 9.97
CA ASP A 101 7.30 10.39 10.87
C ASP A 101 6.61 9.16 11.46
N ARG A 102 5.84 9.36 12.53
CA ARG A 102 5.00 8.30 13.11
C ARG A 102 3.73 8.10 12.29
N GLY A 103 3.17 6.89 12.31
CA GLY A 103 1.85 6.63 11.73
C GLY A 103 1.54 5.14 11.52
N THR A 104 0.31 4.89 11.08
CA THR A 104 -0.25 3.54 10.86
C THR A 104 0.06 3.02 9.47
N ILE A 105 0.87 1.96 9.36
CA ILE A 105 1.17 1.31 8.08
C ILE A 105 -0.11 0.68 7.52
N PHE A 106 -0.75 -0.18 8.30
CA PHE A 106 -2.06 -0.73 8.00
C PHE A 106 -2.84 -1.00 9.29
N SER A 107 -4.17 -1.02 9.16
CA SER A 107 -5.11 -1.43 10.19
C SER A 107 -6.15 -2.37 9.60
N TYR A 108 -6.66 -3.29 10.42
CA TYR A 108 -7.82 -4.11 10.11
C TYR A 108 -8.83 -3.99 11.25
N THR A 109 -10.10 -3.79 10.90
CA THR A 109 -11.22 -3.62 11.84
C THR A 109 -12.45 -4.36 11.34
N ALA A 110 -12.96 -5.29 12.15
CA ALA A 110 -14.14 -6.13 11.89
C ALA A 110 -15.38 -5.63 12.62
N VAL A 111 -15.32 -5.55 13.96
CA VAL A 111 -16.47 -5.22 14.82
C VAL A 111 -16.12 -4.19 15.89
N GLN A 112 -14.92 -4.31 16.48
CA GLN A 112 -14.42 -3.45 17.54
C GLN A 112 -13.19 -2.69 17.06
N ASP A 113 -12.86 -1.64 17.79
CA ASP A 113 -11.70 -0.81 17.54
C ASP A 113 -10.38 -1.60 17.72
N ASP A 114 -9.39 -1.37 16.84
CA ASP A 114 -8.04 -1.97 16.87
C ASP A 114 -7.96 -3.53 16.78
N ASP A 115 -8.56 -4.20 15.79
CA ASP A 115 -8.42 -5.66 15.67
C ASP A 115 -6.98 -6.08 15.30
N ILE A 116 -6.39 -5.48 14.26
CA ILE A 116 -4.96 -5.59 13.94
C ILE A 116 -4.42 -4.23 13.52
N ILE A 117 -3.35 -3.74 14.14
CA ILE A 117 -2.67 -2.52 13.68
C ILE A 117 -1.16 -2.74 13.67
N MET A 118 -0.53 -2.25 12.61
CA MET A 118 0.92 -2.04 12.57
C MET A 118 1.22 -0.54 12.51
N TYR A 119 1.87 -0.02 13.54
CA TYR A 119 2.19 1.41 13.68
C TYR A 119 3.68 1.60 13.92
N VAL A 120 4.22 2.69 13.38
CA VAL A 120 5.62 3.07 13.60
C VAL A 120 5.71 4.40 14.31
N THR A 121 6.69 4.50 15.21
CA THR A 121 7.14 5.74 15.86
C THR A 121 8.63 5.93 15.59
N PRO A 122 9.25 7.07 15.98
CA PRO A 122 10.69 7.27 15.81
C PRO A 122 11.60 6.17 16.34
N ASN A 123 11.17 5.43 17.36
CA ASN A 123 12.01 4.45 18.04
C ASN A 123 11.36 3.09 18.27
N VAL A 124 10.10 2.91 17.86
CA VAL A 124 9.32 1.70 18.19
C VAL A 124 8.39 1.34 17.05
N VAL A 125 8.40 0.07 16.67
CA VAL A 125 7.36 -0.57 15.87
C VAL A 125 6.39 -1.24 16.83
N TYR A 126 5.10 -1.01 16.65
CA TYR A 126 4.06 -1.59 17.47
C TYR A 126 3.13 -2.48 16.66
N LEU A 127 2.71 -3.56 17.29
CA LEU A 127 1.65 -4.47 16.85
C LEU A 127 0.51 -4.40 17.86
N TRP A 128 -0.69 -4.04 17.41
CA TRP A 128 -1.92 -4.20 18.18
C TRP A 128 -2.64 -5.44 17.70
N ILE A 129 -3.19 -6.17 18.67
CA ILE A 129 -4.14 -7.24 18.46
C ILE A 129 -5.26 -7.00 19.47
N LEU A 130 -6.50 -6.82 19.00
CA LEU A 130 -7.69 -6.64 19.83
C LEU A 130 -7.48 -5.58 20.95
N SER A 131 -7.08 -4.37 20.54
CA SER A 131 -6.84 -3.17 21.38
C SER A 131 -5.74 -3.30 22.46
N GLU A 132 -4.93 -4.35 22.43
CA GLU A 132 -3.71 -4.44 23.26
C GLU A 132 -2.49 -4.47 22.35
N LYS A 133 -1.39 -3.84 22.77
CA LYS A 133 -0.19 -3.70 21.94
C LYS A 133 1.06 -4.36 22.52
N ARG A 134 1.95 -4.74 21.61
CA ARG A 134 3.35 -5.09 21.87
C ARG A 134 4.24 -4.24 20.97
N GLY A 135 5.48 -4.00 21.39
CA GLY A 135 6.39 -3.14 20.67
C GLY A 135 7.82 -3.65 20.68
N ALA A 136 8.57 -3.26 19.66
CA ALA A 136 10.00 -3.54 19.52
C ALA A 136 10.75 -2.24 19.26
N LEU A 137 11.89 -2.06 19.94
CA LEU A 137 12.77 -0.93 19.67
C LEU A 137 13.32 -1.05 18.25
N ALA A 138 13.21 0.04 17.51
CA ALA A 138 13.57 0.16 16.11
C ALA A 138 13.97 1.62 15.85
N LYS A 139 15.27 1.91 15.67
CA LYS A 139 15.75 3.26 15.30
C LYS A 139 15.89 3.39 13.79
N ILE A 140 14.83 3.84 13.12
CA ILE A 140 14.67 3.60 11.68
C ILE A 140 13.95 4.72 10.92
N LEU A 141 13.58 5.82 11.59
CA LEU A 141 12.94 6.95 10.93
C LEU A 141 13.96 7.90 10.27
N ASP A 142 14.79 7.35 9.39
CA ASP A 142 15.84 8.03 8.63
C ASP A 142 15.44 8.34 7.17
N TYR A 143 14.18 8.08 6.83
CA TYR A 143 13.64 8.19 5.48
C TYR A 143 14.35 7.27 4.46
N GLN A 144 14.90 6.14 4.90
CA GLN A 144 15.33 5.03 4.06
C GLN A 144 14.30 3.91 4.06
N TRP A 145 14.48 2.94 3.15
CA TRP A 145 13.65 1.76 3.08
C TRP A 145 14.04 0.77 4.15
N HIS A 146 13.04 0.29 4.89
CA HIS A 146 13.22 -0.75 5.87
C HIS A 146 12.11 -1.78 5.77
N HIS A 147 12.48 -3.04 5.96
CA HIS A 147 11.56 -4.16 5.90
C HIS A 147 11.06 -4.48 7.30
N TYR A 148 9.75 -4.44 7.50
CA TYR A 148 9.14 -4.74 8.78
C TYR A 148 8.20 -5.92 8.64
N CYS A 149 8.29 -6.87 9.58
CA CYS A 149 7.31 -7.94 9.70
C CYS A 149 6.76 -8.03 11.11
N VAL A 150 5.48 -8.37 11.21
CA VAL A 150 4.79 -8.69 12.46
C VAL A 150 4.09 -10.03 12.32
N SER A 151 4.08 -10.84 13.38
CA SER A 151 3.31 -12.07 13.42
C SER A 151 2.66 -12.27 14.78
N TRP A 152 1.53 -12.98 14.78
CA TRP A 152 0.80 -13.37 15.98
C TRP A 152 0.15 -14.74 15.77
N GLN A 153 0.06 -15.53 16.83
CA GLN A 153 -0.55 -16.84 16.85
C GLN A 153 -1.37 -17.02 18.13
N SER A 154 -2.65 -17.36 17.98
CA SER A 154 -3.61 -17.47 19.07
C SER A 154 -3.32 -18.61 20.06
N SER A 155 -2.85 -19.75 19.58
CA SER A 155 -2.76 -20.99 20.37
C SER A 155 -1.98 -20.85 21.68
N ASP A 156 -0.89 -20.08 21.66
CA ASP A 156 -0.02 -19.79 22.79
C ASP A 156 0.23 -18.28 22.97
N GLY A 157 -0.44 -17.45 22.17
CA GLY A 157 -0.24 -16.00 22.12
C GLY A 157 1.17 -15.61 21.67
N HIS A 158 1.85 -16.45 20.88
CA HIS A 158 3.17 -16.15 20.37
C HIS A 158 3.11 -14.99 19.38
N TRP A 159 3.98 -13.99 19.54
CA TRP A 159 4.09 -12.86 18.63
C TRP A 159 5.56 -12.53 18.35
N LYS A 160 5.83 -11.97 17.17
CA LYS A 160 7.17 -11.52 16.77
C LYS A 160 7.09 -10.22 16.01
N ILE A 161 8.09 -9.37 16.19
CA ILE A 161 8.34 -8.18 15.39
C ILE A 161 9.76 -8.28 14.84
N PHE A 162 9.89 -8.10 13.53
CA PHE A 162 11.15 -8.11 12.80
C PHE A 162 11.39 -6.77 12.13
N VAL A 163 12.67 -6.46 11.99
CA VAL A 163 13.21 -5.28 11.33
C VAL A 163 14.36 -5.74 10.47
N ASP A 164 14.32 -5.46 9.18
CA ASP A 164 15.38 -5.75 8.20
C ASP A 164 15.84 -7.22 8.30
N GLY A 165 14.87 -8.14 8.44
CA GLY A 165 15.08 -9.58 8.60
C GLY A 165 15.59 -9.99 9.99
N GLY A 166 16.10 -9.04 10.77
CA GLY A 166 16.54 -9.20 12.14
C GLY A 166 15.38 -9.28 13.13
N TYR A 167 15.56 -10.08 14.17
CA TYR A 167 14.58 -10.24 15.22
C TYR A 167 14.63 -9.07 16.20
N ALA A 168 13.57 -8.25 16.23
CA ALA A 168 13.55 -7.03 17.05
C ALA A 168 12.93 -7.29 18.44
N ASN A 169 11.81 -8.01 18.52
CA ASN A 169 11.21 -8.43 19.79
C ASN A 169 10.19 -9.57 19.62
N HIS A 170 9.83 -10.24 20.72
CA HIS A 170 8.82 -11.29 20.76
C HIS A 170 8.32 -11.61 22.16
N GLY A 171 7.33 -12.48 22.22
CA GLY A 171 6.93 -13.15 23.44
C GLY A 171 5.79 -14.12 23.19
N THR A 172 5.22 -14.60 24.28
CA THR A 172 4.02 -15.46 24.31
C THR A 172 2.94 -14.84 25.21
N GLY A 173 1.77 -15.46 25.29
CA GLY A 173 0.68 -15.01 26.16
C GLY A 173 -0.07 -13.77 25.66
N PHE A 174 0.22 -13.28 24.46
CA PHE A 174 -0.44 -12.12 23.88
C PHE A 174 -1.75 -12.55 23.21
N LYS A 175 -2.90 -12.15 23.78
CA LYS A 175 -4.24 -12.50 23.28
C LYS A 175 -4.46 -14.00 23.01
N THR A 176 -3.92 -14.85 23.88
CA THR A 176 -4.04 -16.32 23.75
C THR A 176 -5.50 -16.78 23.71
N GLY A 177 -5.81 -17.71 22.80
CA GLY A 177 -7.14 -18.31 22.62
C GLY A 177 -8.18 -17.36 22.01
N LYS A 178 -7.76 -16.21 21.47
CA LYS A 178 -8.65 -15.25 20.78
C LYS A 178 -8.70 -15.54 19.29
N THR A 179 -9.75 -15.07 18.64
CA THR A 179 -9.90 -15.10 17.18
C THR A 179 -10.14 -13.68 16.68
N ILE A 180 -9.71 -13.42 15.46
CA ILE A 180 -9.97 -12.15 14.76
C ILE A 180 -11.00 -12.46 13.67
N PRO A 181 -12.19 -11.83 13.66
CA PRO A 181 -13.20 -12.12 12.67
C PRO A 181 -12.67 -11.88 11.26
N LYS A 182 -12.97 -12.77 10.31
CA LYS A 182 -12.52 -12.62 8.91
C LYS A 182 -13.25 -11.53 8.14
N THR A 183 -14.47 -11.19 8.57
CA THR A 183 -15.31 -10.14 7.96
C THR A 183 -14.98 -8.81 8.60
N GLY A 184 -14.52 -7.85 7.82
CA GLY A 184 -13.99 -6.58 8.28
C GLY A 184 -13.46 -5.72 7.14
N SER A 185 -12.64 -4.72 7.46
CA SER A 185 -11.99 -3.89 6.45
C SER A 185 -10.51 -3.71 6.76
N LEU A 186 -9.68 -4.00 5.77
CA LEU A 186 -8.25 -3.72 5.78
C LEU A 186 -8.02 -2.34 5.14
N VAL A 187 -7.28 -1.48 5.84
CA VAL A 187 -6.96 -0.12 5.40
C VAL A 187 -5.46 0.13 5.50
N ILE A 188 -4.84 0.61 4.42
CA ILE A 188 -3.45 1.10 4.45
C ILE A 188 -3.43 2.59 4.75
N GLY A 189 -2.50 2.97 5.62
CA GLY A 189 -2.11 4.35 5.88
C GLY A 189 -2.96 5.08 6.91
N GLN A 190 -3.94 4.40 7.51
CA GLN A 190 -4.85 4.99 8.50
C GLN A 190 -5.09 4.04 9.68
N ASP A 191 -5.26 4.64 10.85
CA ASP A 191 -5.79 4.00 12.04
C ASP A 191 -7.32 3.99 12.01
N GLN A 192 -7.96 2.89 12.35
CA GLN A 192 -9.40 2.67 12.19
C GLN A 192 -10.15 2.71 13.53
N ASP A 193 -10.56 3.91 14.00
CA ASP A 193 -11.41 4.08 15.20
C ASP A 193 -12.86 3.53 15.01
N SER A 194 -13.20 3.12 13.78
CA SER A 194 -14.44 2.44 13.42
C SER A 194 -14.26 1.71 12.08
N TYR A 195 -15.21 0.84 11.73
CA TYR A 195 -15.18 0.10 10.47
C TYR A 195 -14.95 1.04 9.27
N ALA A 196 -13.82 0.86 8.57
CA ALA A 196 -13.39 1.62 7.40
C ALA A 196 -13.42 3.16 7.60
N GLY A 197 -13.26 3.65 8.84
CA GLY A 197 -13.41 5.07 9.15
C GLY A 197 -12.87 5.46 10.52
N GLY A 198 -13.29 6.64 11.00
CA GLY A 198 -12.78 7.20 12.26
C GLY A 198 -11.37 7.76 12.18
N PHE A 199 -10.83 7.95 10.97
CA PHE A 199 -9.44 8.33 10.77
C PHE A 199 -9.09 9.70 11.36
N THR A 200 -7.94 9.76 12.02
CA THR A 200 -7.37 11.01 12.54
C THR A 200 -6.05 11.34 11.84
N ALA A 201 -5.81 12.63 11.61
CA ALA A 201 -4.56 13.06 11.00
C ALA A 201 -3.33 12.73 11.88
N SER A 202 -3.47 12.62 13.21
CA SER A 202 -2.36 12.29 14.11
C SER A 202 -1.78 10.90 13.88
N ASP A 203 -2.60 9.98 13.39
CA ASP A 203 -2.26 8.55 13.27
C ASP A 203 -2.09 8.12 11.82
N ALA A 204 -2.57 8.93 10.87
CA ALA A 204 -2.30 8.76 9.45
C ALA A 204 -0.80 8.61 9.10
N PHE A 205 -0.49 7.72 8.17
CA PHE A 205 0.85 7.52 7.65
C PHE A 205 1.30 8.65 6.71
N ARG A 206 2.61 8.86 6.67
CA ARG A 206 3.29 9.73 5.71
C ARG A 206 4.56 9.04 5.26
N GLY A 207 4.80 8.96 3.95
CA GLY A 207 5.96 8.28 3.39
C GLY A 207 5.57 7.33 2.27
N PHE A 208 6.38 6.28 2.08
CA PHE A 208 6.14 5.24 1.07
C PHE A 208 5.91 3.89 1.73
N ILE A 209 5.01 3.11 1.15
CA ILE A 209 4.75 1.70 1.47
C ILE A 209 4.93 0.91 0.19
N HIS A 210 5.64 -0.21 0.29
CA HIS A 210 5.91 -1.11 -0.81
C HIS A 210 5.79 -2.57 -0.36
N ASN A 211 5.34 -3.41 -1.28
CA ASN A 211 5.27 -4.87 -1.13
C ASN A 211 4.69 -5.36 0.21
N LEU A 212 3.56 -4.79 0.65
CA LEU A 212 2.79 -5.33 1.77
C LEU A 212 2.21 -6.69 1.38
N ASN A 213 2.50 -7.71 2.18
CA ASN A 213 2.00 -9.07 2.03
C ASN A 213 1.50 -9.59 3.38
N ILE A 214 0.42 -10.38 3.34
CA ILE A 214 -0.23 -10.97 4.50
C ILE A 214 -0.43 -12.47 4.28
N TRP A 215 -0.04 -13.25 5.28
CA TRP A 215 -0.19 -14.71 5.33
C TRP A 215 -1.04 -15.11 6.54
N ASP A 216 -1.82 -16.18 6.42
CA ASP A 216 -2.55 -16.81 7.53
C ASP A 216 -1.71 -17.91 8.20
N THR A 217 -0.39 -17.80 8.08
CA THR A 217 0.58 -18.73 8.64
C THR A 217 1.67 -17.97 9.39
N LYS A 218 2.36 -18.71 10.27
CA LYS A 218 3.55 -18.21 10.96
C LYS A 218 4.77 -18.52 10.10
N LEU A 219 5.30 -17.50 9.44
CA LEU A 219 6.55 -17.65 8.69
C LEU A 219 7.73 -17.92 9.66
N SER A 220 8.68 -18.71 9.20
CA SER A 220 9.95 -18.95 9.88
C SER A 220 10.83 -17.69 9.88
N ASN A 221 11.85 -17.70 10.73
CA ASN A 221 12.81 -16.60 10.78
C ASN A 221 13.61 -16.51 9.48
N GLU A 222 13.92 -17.65 8.89
CA GLU A 222 14.65 -17.80 7.64
C GLU A 222 13.85 -17.23 6.47
N GLU A 223 12.56 -17.57 6.37
CA GLU A 223 11.67 -16.97 5.37
C GLU A 223 11.63 -15.45 5.48
N ILE A 224 11.44 -14.92 6.70
CA ILE A 224 11.40 -13.45 6.93
C ILE A 224 12.73 -12.79 6.59
N ASN A 225 13.86 -13.44 6.87
CA ASN A 225 15.18 -12.94 6.50
C ASN A 225 15.33 -12.89 4.96
N GLU A 226 14.91 -13.92 4.23
CA GLU A 226 14.94 -13.88 2.75
C GLU A 226 14.03 -12.77 2.18
N LEU A 227 12.83 -12.57 2.75
CA LEU A 227 11.93 -11.47 2.36
C LEU A 227 12.58 -10.09 2.54
N SER A 228 13.45 -9.94 3.56
CA SER A 228 14.13 -8.66 3.83
C SER A 228 15.26 -8.31 2.87
N LYS A 229 15.70 -9.25 2.01
CA LYS A 229 16.81 -9.03 1.07
C LYS A 229 16.35 -8.51 -0.29
N SER A 230 15.05 -8.54 -0.57
CA SER A 230 14.51 -8.12 -1.86
C SER A 230 13.11 -7.53 -1.69
N CYS A 231 12.90 -6.35 -2.26
CA CYS A 231 11.60 -5.68 -2.21
C CYS A 231 10.51 -6.32 -3.04
N SER A 232 10.84 -7.25 -3.93
CA SER A 232 9.85 -7.99 -4.73
C SER A 232 9.67 -9.44 -4.25
N ALA A 233 10.25 -9.80 -3.09
CA ALA A 233 10.14 -11.15 -2.56
C ALA A 233 8.85 -11.34 -1.75
N GLY A 234 8.32 -12.56 -1.84
CA GLY A 234 7.15 -13.00 -1.07
C GLY A 234 5.83 -12.74 -1.77
N GLU A 235 4.93 -13.72 -1.67
CA GLU A 235 3.53 -13.57 -2.05
C GLU A 235 2.68 -14.05 -0.88
N GLY A 236 1.93 -13.13 -0.28
CA GLY A 236 0.94 -13.42 0.76
C GLY A 236 -0.18 -14.29 0.24
N ASN A 237 -0.59 -15.31 1.01
CA ASN A 237 -1.73 -16.14 0.64
C ASN A 237 -3.08 -15.58 1.14
N VAL A 238 -3.07 -14.57 2.01
CA VAL A 238 -4.25 -13.78 2.38
C VAL A 238 -4.38 -12.59 1.46
N TYR A 239 -3.31 -11.79 1.37
CA TYR A 239 -3.18 -10.70 0.42
C TYR A 239 -1.74 -10.60 -0.03
N LYS A 240 -1.54 -10.56 -1.34
CA LYS A 240 -0.25 -10.23 -1.95
C LYS A 240 -0.26 -8.81 -2.49
N TRP A 241 0.93 -8.24 -2.73
CA TRP A 241 1.04 -6.82 -3.08
C TRP A 241 0.20 -6.38 -4.28
N SER A 242 0.06 -7.24 -5.30
CA SER A 242 -0.76 -6.96 -6.47
C SER A 242 -2.25 -6.74 -6.14
N ASP A 243 -2.75 -7.36 -5.09
CA ASP A 243 -4.17 -7.29 -4.71
C ASP A 243 -4.51 -5.90 -4.17
N PHE A 244 -3.53 -5.23 -3.55
CA PHE A 244 -3.65 -3.85 -3.11
C PHE A 244 -3.81 -2.86 -4.26
N LEU A 245 -3.58 -3.26 -5.51
CA LEU A 245 -3.91 -2.47 -6.70
C LEU A 245 -5.16 -3.00 -7.42
N ASN A 246 -5.28 -4.32 -7.55
CA ASN A 246 -6.29 -4.97 -8.37
C ASN A 246 -7.65 -5.12 -7.67
N GLU A 247 -7.65 -5.29 -6.35
CA GLU A 247 -8.84 -5.53 -5.54
C GLU A 247 -9.17 -4.34 -4.63
N ALA A 248 -8.21 -3.44 -4.43
CA ALA A 248 -8.43 -2.26 -3.61
C ALA A 248 -9.43 -1.29 -4.23
N TYR A 249 -10.19 -0.63 -3.36
CA TYR A 249 -11.13 0.41 -3.72
C TYR A 249 -10.82 1.70 -2.96
N ASN A 250 -11.39 2.82 -3.43
CA ASN A 250 -11.19 4.15 -2.83
C ASN A 250 -9.70 4.50 -2.59
N ILE A 251 -8.83 4.12 -3.53
CA ILE A 251 -7.39 4.44 -3.50
C ILE A 251 -7.24 5.95 -3.59
N LYS A 252 -6.86 6.59 -2.47
CA LYS A 252 -6.59 8.04 -2.40
C LYS A 252 -5.11 8.35 -2.22
N ALA A 253 -4.29 7.37 -1.85
CA ALA A 253 -2.83 7.47 -1.92
C ALA A 253 -2.34 7.59 -3.37
N TYR A 254 -1.17 8.18 -3.57
CA TYR A 254 -0.57 8.25 -4.90
C TYR A 254 0.12 6.94 -5.23
N VAL A 255 -0.17 6.35 -6.39
CA VAL A 255 0.60 5.22 -6.93
C VAL A 255 1.84 5.77 -7.60
N THR A 256 3.01 5.23 -7.29
CA THR A 256 4.26 5.63 -7.93
C THR A 256 5.03 4.51 -8.57
N MET A 257 5.94 4.86 -9.48
CA MET A 257 6.91 3.90 -10.00
C MET A 257 7.63 3.26 -8.81
N PRO A 258 7.89 1.95 -8.88
CA PRO A 258 8.49 1.23 -7.77
C PRO A 258 9.87 1.79 -7.46
N SER A 259 10.13 2.02 -6.18
CA SER A 259 11.46 2.37 -5.73
C SER A 259 12.34 1.14 -5.71
N PHE A 260 13.60 1.30 -6.14
CA PHE A 260 14.63 0.31 -5.85
C PHE A 260 14.89 0.31 -4.34
N CYS A 261 14.48 -0.74 -3.64
CA CYS A 261 14.96 -0.95 -2.27
C CYS A 261 16.38 -1.51 -2.37
N THR A 262 17.31 -0.89 -1.66
CA THR A 262 18.75 -1.25 -1.62
C THR A 262 19.17 -1.60 -0.22
#